data_AF-A0A660QKT2-F1
#
_entry.id   AF-A0A660QKT2-F1
#
_cell.length_a   1.000
_cell.length_b   1.000
_cell.length_c   1.000
_cell.angle_alpha   90.00
_cell.angle_beta   90.00
_cell.angle_gamma   90.00
#
_symmetry.space_group_name_H-M   'P 1'
#
loop_
_entity.id
_entity.type
_entity.pdbx_description
1 polymer ?
#
loop_
_entity_poly.entity_id
_entity_poly.type
_entity_poly.pdbx_seq_one_letter_code
_entity_poly.pdbx_strand_id
1 'polypeptide(L)' 'AVTCSAKTGAEMEALTAVTVAALTIYDMCKAVDRAIVIKDICLLEKRGGKSGVWKREE' A
#
# COMPACT_ATOMS: atom_id res chain seq x y z
N ALA A 1 4.95 -8.07 -0.19
CA ALA A 1 3.79 -8.30 -1.07
C ALA A 1 2.70 -9.00 -0.27
N VAL A 2 1.44 -8.61 -0.43
CA VAL A 2 0.29 -9.29 0.21
C VAL A 2 -0.24 -10.35 -0.75
N THR A 3 -0.53 -11.54 -0.23
CA THR A 3 -1.08 -12.67 -1.01
C THR A 3 -2.26 -13.27 -0.27
N CYS A 4 -3.27 -13.74 -1.00
CA CYS A 4 -4.44 -14.39 -0.44
C CYS A 4 -5.02 -15.44 -1.39
N SER A 5 -5.68 -16.47 -0.84
CA SER A 5 -6.50 -17.41 -1.59
C SER A 5 -7.98 -17.09 -1.33
N ALA A 6 -8.52 -16.14 -2.10
CA ALA A 6 -9.89 -15.64 -1.94
C ALA A 6 -10.56 -15.38 -3.30
N LYS A 7 -11.88 -15.12 -3.28
CA LYS A 7 -12.65 -14.76 -4.49
C LYS A 7 -12.37 -13.34 -5.00
N THR A 8 -11.81 -12.49 -4.15
CA THR A 8 -11.42 -11.10 -4.45
C THR A 8 -9.91 -10.96 -4.32
N GLY A 9 -9.35 -9.92 -4.94
CA GLY A 9 -7.93 -9.60 -4.77
C GLY A 9 -7.65 -8.94 -3.41
N ALA A 10 -6.36 -8.80 -3.11
CA ALA A 10 -5.86 -8.22 -1.87
C ALA A 10 -5.28 -6.79 -2.03
N GLU A 11 -5.81 -6.01 -2.98
CA GLU A 11 -5.33 -4.64 -3.23
C GLU A 11 -5.47 -3.74 -2.01
N MET A 12 -6.60 -3.88 -1.29
CA MET A 12 -6.90 -3.06 -0.13
C MET A 12 -5.99 -3.42 1.04
N GLU A 13 -5.71 -4.69 1.25
CA GLU A 13 -4.80 -5.18 2.29
C GLU A 13 -3.39 -4.67 2.05
N ALA A 14 -2.93 -4.63 0.80
CA ALA A 14 -1.63 -4.06 0.44
C ALA A 14 -1.57 -2.54 0.71
N LEU A 15 -2.60 -1.79 0.29
CA LEU A 15 -2.67 -0.34 0.48
C LEU A 15 -2.82 0.04 1.96
N THR A 16 -3.64 -0.70 2.71
CA THR A 16 -3.80 -0.50 4.15
C THR A 16 -2.51 -0.82 4.89
N ALA A 17 -1.82 -1.91 4.57
CA ALA A 17 -0.57 -2.28 5.23
C ALA A 17 0.51 -1.20 5.07
N VAL A 18 0.71 -0.68 3.85
CA VAL A 18 1.71 0.39 3.62
C VAL A 18 1.28 1.72 4.28
N THR A 19 -0.02 2.04 4.28
CA THR A 19 -0.53 3.24 4.95
C THR A 19 -0.28 3.19 6.45
N VAL A 20 -0.60 2.07 7.10
CA VAL A 20 -0.36 1.89 8.54
C VAL A 20 1.13 1.95 8.85
N ALA A 21 1.98 1.30 8.05
CA ALA A 21 3.43 1.37 8.23
C ALA A 21 3.96 2.82 8.10
N ALA A 22 3.48 3.58 7.10
CA ALA A 22 3.85 4.98 6.94
C ALA A 22 3.37 5.86 8.11
N LEU A 23 2.16 5.61 8.63
CA LEU A 23 1.65 6.27 9.83
C LEU A 23 2.47 5.93 11.08
N THR A 24 2.96 4.70 11.21
CA THR A 24 3.88 4.32 12.29
C THR A 24 5.21 5.09 12.20
N ILE A 25 5.75 5.27 11.00
CA ILE A 25 6.96 6.08 10.79
C ILE A 25 6.68 7.55 11.16
N TYR A 26 5.53 8.10 10.75
CA TYR A 26 5.12 9.44 11.16
C TYR A 26 5.07 9.53 12.69
N ASP A 27 4.45 8.55 13.36
CA ASP A 27 4.35 8.52 14.82
C ASP A 27 5.71 8.55 15.53
N MET A 28 6.68 7.81 15.00
CA MET A 28 8.05 7.78 15.55
C MET A 28 8.82 9.09 15.30
N CYS A 29 8.58 9.76 14.17
CA CYS A 29 9.36 10.92 13.73
C CYS A 29 8.70 12.28 14.04
N LYS A 30 7.41 12.32 14.40
CA LYS A 30 6.63 13.56 14.63
C LYS A 30 7.21 14.49 15.70
N ALA A 31 8.06 13.98 16.58
CA ALA A 31 8.74 14.79 17.59
C ALA A 31 9.88 15.64 16.99
N VAL A 32 10.49 15.16 15.91
CA VAL A 32 11.60 15.82 15.20
C VAL A 32 11.05 16.78 14.15
N ASP A 33 10.09 16.32 13.35
CA ASP A 33 9.45 17.13 12.31
C ASP A 33 7.95 16.77 12.22
N ARG A 34 7.10 17.78 12.37
CA ARG A 34 5.64 17.63 12.25
C ARG A 34 5.11 17.82 10.83
N ALA A 35 5.92 18.39 9.94
CA ALA A 35 5.57 18.67 8.55
C ALA A 35 5.79 17.46 7.62
N ILE A 36 6.10 16.28 8.16
CA ILE A 36 6.25 15.04 7.38
C ILE A 36 4.97 14.79 6.56
N VAL A 37 5.12 14.71 5.24
CA VAL A 37 4.04 14.40 4.31
C VAL A 37 4.18 12.95 3.82
N ILE A 38 3.16 12.15 4.06
CA ILE A 38 3.02 10.82 3.44
C ILE A 38 2.36 11.02 2.08
N LYS A 39 3.01 10.57 1.00
CA LYS A 39 2.56 10.72 -0.38
C LYS A 39 2.81 9.45 -1.19
N ASP A 40 2.31 9.43 -2.43
CA ASP A 40 2.57 8.39 -3.43
C ASP A 40 2.12 6.96 -3.01
N ILE A 41 1.14 6.86 -2.10
CA ILE A 41 0.51 5.58 -1.76
C ILE A 41 -0.34 5.13 -2.94
N CYS A 42 0.13 4.09 -3.61
CA CYS A 42 -0.54 3.60 -4.81
C CYS A 42 -0.23 2.12 -5.08
N LEU A 43 -1.12 1.46 -5.83
CA LEU A 43 -0.90 0.08 -6.24
C LEU A 43 0.09 0.04 -7.41
N LEU A 44 1.16 -0.74 -7.28
CA LEU A 44 2.19 -0.90 -8.31
C LEU A 44 1.92 -2.11 -9.22
N GLU A 45 1.44 -3.20 -8.65
CA GLU A 45 1.20 -4.45 -9.35
C GLU A 45 0.11 -5.25 -8.65
N LYS A 46 -0.71 -5.93 -9.44
CA LYS A 46 -1.67 -6.96 -8.99
C LYS A 46 -1.59 -8.15 -9.93
N ARG A 47 -1.64 -9.36 -9.37
CA ARG A 47 -1.80 -10.60 -10.13
C ARG A 47 -3.02 -11.38 -9.65
N GLY A 48 -3.77 -11.93 -10.59
CA GLY A 48 -4.87 -12.86 -10.32
C GLY A 48 -6.27 -12.26 -10.46
N GLY A 49 -7.27 -13.13 -10.38
CA GLY A 49 -8.65 -12.80 -10.72
C GLY A 49 -8.87 -12.65 -12.22
N LYS A 50 -10.10 -12.29 -12.62
CA LYS A 50 -10.51 -12.14 -14.02
C LYS A 50 -9.66 -11.10 -14.79
N SER A 51 -9.18 -10.08 -14.09
CA SER A 51 -8.38 -8.98 -14.64
C SER A 51 -6.94 -9.38 -15.01
N GLY A 52 -6.47 -10.57 -14.59
CA GLY A 52 -5.13 -11.05 -14.89
C GLY A 52 -4.03 -10.29 -14.14
N VAL A 53 -2.95 -9.94 -14.86
CA VAL A 53 -1.83 -9.15 -14.33
C VAL A 53 -2.04 -7.69 -14.70
N TRP A 54 -2.04 -6.82 -13.71
CA TRP A 54 -2.03 -5.38 -13.89
C TRP A 54 -0.75 -4.81 -13.28
N LYS A 55 -0.12 -3.88 -13.98
CA LYS A 55 1.07 -3.15 -13.52
C LYS A 55 0.87 -1.67 -13.84
N ARG A 56 1.26 -0.81 -12.90
CA ARG A 56 1.24 0.65 -13.10
C ARG A 56 2.26 1.03 -14.17
N GLU A 57 1.84 1.85 -15.13
CA GLU A 57 2.72 2.54 -16.07
C GLU A 57 3.30 3.79 -15.40
N GLU A 58 4.57 4.09 -15.64
CA GLU A 58 5.29 5.23 -15.03
C GLU A 58 4.82 6.59 -15.56
#